data_AF-B3EHC6-F1
#
_entry.id   AF-B3EHC6-F1
#
_cell.length_a   1.000
_cell.length_b   1.000
_cell.length_c   1.000
_cell.angle_alpha   90.00
_cell.angle_beta   90.00
_cell.angle_gamma   90.00
#
_symmetry.space_group_name_H-M   'P 1'
#
loop_
_entity.id
_entity.type
_entity.pdbx_description
1 polymer ?
#
loop_
_entity_poly.entity_id
_entity_poly.type
_entity_poly.pdbx_seq_one_letter_code
_entity_poly.pdbx_strand_id
1 'polypeptide(L)'
;MSRAEQIGEEIIRMIESGNSVDSVKVSLGLSTDEWYRFASKAYNVYLNRDKKKRKEDEFKAHTLCTTNEQIDEILDLNNTLADYALLMPILSTMGDFMQLKILIGTLPSSESRIIELIGKITMHPKIRVMQKKGRFEKLEHFKIFTKLIDAATLSYYRTNFISCYLTLLPIVEGTIIRWMGYSETETKPEFEEIRKFFKNSFLRQPCPRNVLFFNIYIKACDKILNEHFYKPTSNGNSYANFNRHVASHILNDNQFATKENCIRLFVLIDIMTEIYLYETKSIDHRFNLTNEEMADEIELLATTMIGNCKKSPEHELLGTSINDLM
;
A
#
# COMPACT_ATOMS: atom_id res chain seq x y z
N MET A 1 -13.79 5.68 34.13
CA MET A 1 -12.93 5.08 33.09
C MET A 1 -13.11 3.58 33.13
N SER A 2 -13.44 2.94 32.00
CA SER A 2 -13.67 1.48 31.97
C SER A 2 -12.36 0.69 32.13
N ARG A 3 -12.41 -0.58 32.58
CA ARG A 3 -11.20 -1.44 32.64
C ARG A 3 -10.48 -1.52 31.29
N ALA A 4 -11.24 -1.59 30.19
CA ALA A 4 -10.66 -1.64 28.85
C ALA A 4 -9.94 -0.34 28.46
N GLU A 5 -10.44 0.79 28.93
CA GLU A 5 -9.83 2.09 28.70
C GLU A 5 -8.57 2.28 29.56
N GLN A 6 -8.60 1.86 30.83
CA GLN A 6 -7.41 1.85 31.69
C GLN A 6 -6.27 1.01 31.09
N ILE A 7 -6.57 -0.22 30.65
CA ILE A 7 -5.57 -1.08 30.03
C ILE A 7 -5.15 -0.53 28.66
N GLY A 8 -6.07 0.06 27.90
CA GLY A 8 -5.74 0.72 26.63
C GLY A 8 -4.74 1.86 26.80
N GLU A 9 -4.94 2.74 27.79
CA GLU A 9 -4.01 3.81 28.14
C GLU A 9 -2.66 3.28 28.63
N GLU A 10 -2.67 2.18 29.38
CA GLU A 10 -1.44 1.51 29.82
C GLU A 10 -0.64 0.98 28.63
N ILE A 11 -1.29 0.33 27.67
CA ILE A 11 -0.65 -0.12 26.42
C ILE A 11 0.00 1.06 25.70
N ILE A 12 -0.73 2.18 25.54
CA ILE A 12 -0.20 3.40 24.90
C ILE A 12 1.04 3.88 25.64
N ARG A 13 0.96 4.04 26.96
CA ARG A 13 2.07 4.52 27.80
C ARG A 13 3.32 3.65 27.65
N MET A 14 3.17 2.33 27.70
CA MET A 14 4.30 1.42 27.58
C MET A 14 4.94 1.49 26.19
N ILE A 15 4.14 1.55 25.12
CA ILE A 15 4.66 1.67 23.74
C ILE A 15 5.34 3.03 23.51
N GLU A 16 4.77 4.13 24.02
CA GLU A 16 5.40 5.47 23.95
C GLU A 16 6.71 5.53 24.73
N SER A 17 6.88 4.66 25.75
CA SER A 17 8.12 4.50 26.51
C SER A 17 9.16 3.62 25.81
N GLY A 18 8.90 3.15 24.58
CA GLY A 18 9.84 2.37 23.77
C GLY A 18 9.72 0.86 23.90
N ASN A 19 8.72 0.34 24.60
CA ASN A 19 8.49 -1.11 24.69
C ASN A 19 7.95 -1.66 23.36
N SER A 20 8.36 -2.88 23.00
CA SER A 20 7.79 -3.61 21.87
C SER A 20 6.39 -4.13 22.22
N VAL A 21 5.57 -4.39 21.20
CA VAL A 21 4.22 -4.94 21.42
C VAL A 21 4.27 -6.29 22.14
N ASP A 22 5.24 -7.15 21.81
CA ASP A 22 5.43 -8.43 22.49
C ASP A 22 5.78 -8.26 23.96
N SER A 23 6.67 -7.31 24.30
CA SER A 23 7.03 -7.08 25.71
C SER A 23 5.87 -6.50 26.51
N VAL A 24 5.04 -5.65 25.90
CA VAL A 24 3.81 -5.12 26.51
C VAL A 24 2.81 -6.23 26.76
N LYS A 25 2.56 -7.10 25.78
CA LYS A 25 1.63 -8.22 25.90
C LYS A 25 2.04 -9.18 27.03
N VAL A 26 3.33 -9.50 27.13
CA VAL A 26 3.88 -10.34 28.20
C VAL A 26 3.76 -9.65 29.57
N SER A 27 4.14 -8.38 29.66
CA SER A 27 4.12 -7.63 30.93
C SER A 27 2.72 -7.46 31.52
N LEU A 28 1.70 -7.32 30.66
CA LEU A 28 0.31 -7.20 31.09
C LEU A 28 -0.37 -8.56 31.30
N GLY A 29 0.30 -9.67 30.99
CA GLY A 29 -0.23 -11.03 31.20
C GLY A 29 -1.54 -11.30 30.45
N LEU A 30 -1.74 -10.68 29.28
CA LEU A 30 -3.01 -10.72 28.56
C LEU A 30 -3.16 -11.99 27.73
N SER A 31 -4.31 -12.65 27.82
CA SER A 31 -4.72 -13.69 26.88
C SER A 31 -4.91 -13.12 25.45
N THR A 32 -5.01 -13.98 24.44
CA THR A 32 -5.22 -13.56 23.04
C THR A 32 -6.51 -12.74 22.86
N ASP A 33 -7.62 -13.16 23.48
CA ASP A 33 -8.91 -12.45 23.39
C ASP A 33 -8.87 -11.10 24.12
N GLU A 34 -8.18 -11.06 25.27
CA GLU A 34 -7.96 -9.81 26.00
C GLU A 34 -7.08 -8.84 25.21
N TRP A 35 -5.98 -9.34 24.61
CA TRP A 35 -5.14 -8.55 23.72
C TRP A 35 -5.96 -7.97 22.58
N TYR A 36 -6.80 -8.77 21.93
CA TYR A 36 -7.66 -8.30 20.85
C TYR A 36 -8.53 -7.11 21.28
N ARG A 37 -9.24 -7.26 22.40
CA ARG A 37 -10.12 -6.21 22.92
C ARG A 37 -9.34 -4.96 23.32
N PHE A 38 -8.25 -5.12 24.06
CA PHE A 38 -7.53 -3.99 24.65
C PHE A 38 -6.63 -3.27 23.64
N ALA A 39 -6.01 -3.98 22.69
CA ALA A 39 -5.26 -3.38 21.59
C ALA A 39 -6.19 -2.56 20.68
N SER A 40 -7.38 -3.07 20.37
CA SER A 40 -8.39 -2.32 19.62
C SER A 40 -8.81 -1.04 20.35
N LYS A 41 -9.00 -1.14 21.68
CA LYS A 41 -9.33 0.04 22.50
C LYS A 41 -8.18 1.04 22.54
N ALA A 42 -6.94 0.58 22.74
CA ALA A 42 -5.73 1.41 22.71
C ALA A 42 -5.59 2.16 21.38
N TYR A 43 -5.75 1.47 20.25
CA TYR A 43 -5.70 2.09 18.92
C TYR A 43 -6.72 3.22 18.77
N ASN A 44 -7.98 3.00 19.16
CA ASN A 44 -9.02 4.02 19.06
C ASN A 44 -8.76 5.22 19.97
N VAL A 45 -8.27 4.99 21.20
CA VAL A 45 -7.88 6.07 22.11
C VAL A 45 -6.72 6.87 21.53
N TYR A 46 -5.69 6.18 21.01
CA TYR A 46 -4.53 6.80 20.40
C TYR A 46 -4.90 7.65 19.17
N LEU A 47 -5.74 7.11 18.27
CA LEU A 47 -6.27 7.84 17.12
C LEU A 47 -7.01 9.12 17.52
N ASN A 48 -7.88 9.03 18.54
CA ASN A 48 -8.63 10.20 19.02
C ASN A 48 -7.72 11.25 19.68
N ARG A 49 -6.68 10.81 20.41
CA ARG A 49 -5.66 11.69 20.97
C ARG A 49 -4.92 12.45 19.86
N ASP A 50 -4.56 11.77 18.78
CA ASP A 50 -3.87 12.39 17.63
C ASP A 50 -4.79 13.35 16.85
N LYS A 51 -6.09 13.02 16.68
CA LYS A 51 -7.09 13.96 16.10
C LYS A 51 -7.20 15.23 16.95
N LYS A 52 -7.26 15.09 18.28
CA LYS A 52 -7.32 16.24 19.20
C LYS A 52 -6.05 17.09 19.11
N LYS A 53 -4.88 16.46 19.15
CA LYS A 53 -3.59 17.13 19.00
C LYS A 53 -3.50 17.86 17.65
N ARG A 54 -3.95 17.24 16.57
CA ARG A 54 -3.98 17.88 15.25
C ARG A 54 -4.83 19.15 15.25
N LYS A 55 -6.00 19.11 15.91
CA LYS A 55 -6.85 20.29 16.06
C LYS A 55 -6.15 21.41 16.83
N GLU A 56 -5.33 21.09 17.83
CA GLU A 56 -4.51 22.08 18.55
C GLU A 56 -3.41 22.66 17.64
N ASP A 57 -2.75 21.81 16.84
CA ASP A 57 -1.72 22.22 15.87
C ASP A 57 -2.26 23.14 14.76
N GLU A 58 -3.52 22.97 14.35
CA GLU A 58 -4.20 23.81 13.35
C GLU A 58 -4.29 25.30 13.76
N PHE A 59 -4.40 25.59 15.06
CA PHE A 59 -4.46 26.97 15.57
C PHE A 59 -3.10 27.52 15.99
N LYS A 60 -2.03 26.71 15.90
CA LYS A 60 -0.70 27.10 16.35
C LYS A 60 0.00 27.93 15.29
N ALA A 61 0.43 29.14 15.66
CA ALA A 61 1.21 30.00 14.79
C ALA A 61 2.46 29.27 14.26
N HIS A 62 2.79 29.51 12.98
CA HIS A 62 3.96 28.96 12.28
C HIS A 62 4.02 27.41 12.24
N THR A 63 2.89 26.73 12.40
CA THR A 63 2.78 25.28 12.22
C THR A 63 1.98 24.99 10.96
N LEU A 64 2.60 24.28 9.99
CA LEU A 64 1.89 23.78 8.82
C LEU A 64 1.54 22.31 9.05
N CYS A 65 0.26 21.98 8.96
CA CYS A 65 -0.22 20.62 9.09
C CYS A 65 -1.47 20.40 8.23
N THR A 66 -1.67 19.15 7.77
CA THR A 66 -2.95 18.75 7.15
C THR A 66 -4.03 18.75 8.21
N THR A 67 -5.14 19.46 7.96
CA THR A 67 -6.24 19.58 8.93
C THR A 67 -7.00 18.26 9.08
N ASN A 68 -7.72 18.08 10.19
CA ASN A 68 -8.60 16.92 10.37
C ASN A 68 -9.66 16.82 9.26
N GLU A 69 -10.20 17.96 8.82
CA GLU A 69 -11.15 18.02 7.69
C GLU A 69 -10.52 17.46 6.41
N GLN A 70 -9.32 17.93 6.05
CA GLN A 70 -8.59 17.41 4.89
C GLN A 70 -8.27 15.91 5.02
N ILE A 71 -7.95 15.43 6.22
CA ILE A 71 -7.70 14.00 6.48
C ILE A 71 -8.97 13.17 6.24
N ASP A 72 -10.12 13.64 6.73
CA ASP A 72 -11.40 12.97 6.50
C ASP A 72 -11.78 13.01 5.01
N GLU A 73 -11.51 14.10 4.27
CA GLU A 73 -11.70 14.13 2.82
C GLU A 73 -10.78 13.15 2.05
N ILE A 74 -9.53 13.00 2.47
CA ILE A 74 -8.60 12.02 1.89
C ILE A 74 -9.06 10.59 2.18
N LEU A 75 -9.64 10.35 3.37
CA LEU A 75 -10.23 9.08 3.71
C LEU A 75 -11.40 8.74 2.77
N ASP A 76 -12.31 9.69 2.55
CA ASP A 76 -13.47 9.50 1.67
C ASP A 76 -13.08 9.30 0.20
N LEU A 77 -12.08 10.05 -0.26
CA LEU A 77 -11.47 9.84 -1.58
C LEU A 77 -10.93 8.41 -1.72
N ASN A 78 -10.12 7.93 -0.76
CA ASN A 78 -9.55 6.59 -0.83
C ASN A 78 -10.61 5.49 -0.67
N ASN A 79 -11.66 5.71 0.12
CA ASN A 79 -12.77 4.77 0.24
C ASN A 79 -13.47 4.56 -1.12
N THR A 80 -13.62 5.64 -1.90
CA THR A 80 -14.21 5.63 -3.24
C THR A 80 -13.25 4.99 -4.26
N LEU A 81 -11.98 5.38 -4.26
CA LEU A 81 -10.97 4.79 -5.15
C LEU A 81 -10.80 3.29 -4.91
N ALA A 82 -10.93 2.85 -3.66
CA ALA A 82 -10.79 1.45 -3.29
C ALA A 82 -11.86 0.55 -3.91
N ASP A 83 -13.06 1.06 -4.26
CA ASP A 83 -14.09 0.33 -5.03
C ASP A 83 -13.62 -0.06 -6.46
N TYR A 84 -12.58 0.62 -6.94
CA TYR A 84 -11.96 0.43 -8.26
C TYR A 84 -10.56 -0.19 -8.14
N ALA A 85 -10.24 -0.78 -6.98
CA ALA A 85 -8.92 -1.28 -6.62
C ALA A 85 -7.78 -0.24 -6.73
N LEU A 86 -8.10 1.03 -6.49
CA LEU A 86 -7.15 2.16 -6.57
C LEU A 86 -6.98 2.84 -5.22
N LEU A 87 -5.87 3.57 -5.08
CA LEU A 87 -5.52 4.37 -3.91
C LEU A 87 -4.81 5.64 -4.39
N MET A 88 -4.88 6.71 -3.60
CA MET A 88 -4.04 7.88 -3.83
C MET A 88 -2.57 7.52 -3.55
N PRO A 89 -1.62 7.78 -4.48
CA PRO A 89 -0.19 7.52 -4.26
C PRO A 89 0.36 8.28 -3.05
N ILE A 90 1.33 7.68 -2.33
CA ILE A 90 1.92 8.25 -1.11
C ILE A 90 2.56 9.63 -1.34
N LEU A 91 3.10 9.85 -2.54
CA LEU A 91 3.82 11.06 -2.90
C LEU A 91 2.95 12.06 -3.65
N SER A 92 1.62 11.91 -3.56
CA SER A 92 0.66 12.84 -4.14
C SER A 92 0.75 14.20 -3.44
N THR A 93 0.68 15.25 -4.23
CA THR A 93 0.57 16.63 -3.76
C THR A 93 -0.88 17.02 -3.52
N MET A 94 -1.11 18.19 -2.91
CA MET A 94 -2.46 18.75 -2.78
C MET A 94 -3.10 19.01 -4.16
N GLY A 95 -2.30 19.32 -5.18
CA GLY A 95 -2.78 19.48 -6.56
C GLY A 95 -3.30 18.16 -7.14
N ASP A 96 -2.62 17.05 -6.85
CA ASP A 96 -3.07 15.71 -7.27
C ASP A 96 -4.35 15.30 -6.54
N PHE A 97 -4.42 15.57 -5.23
CA PHE A 97 -5.62 15.34 -4.43
C PHE A 97 -6.84 16.08 -5.00
N MET A 98 -6.71 17.38 -5.30
CA MET A 98 -7.81 18.17 -5.85
C MET A 98 -8.25 17.68 -7.23
N GLN A 99 -7.30 17.26 -8.09
CA GLN A 99 -7.63 16.67 -9.39
C GLN A 99 -8.38 15.34 -9.22
N LEU A 100 -7.92 14.46 -8.34
CA LEU A 100 -8.61 13.20 -8.04
C LEU A 100 -10.02 13.45 -7.49
N LYS A 101 -10.18 14.42 -6.57
CA LYS A 101 -11.48 14.80 -5.99
C LYS A 101 -12.48 15.25 -7.06
N ILE A 102 -12.03 15.96 -8.10
CA ILE A 102 -12.88 16.33 -9.24
C ILE A 102 -13.24 15.09 -10.07
N LEU A 103 -12.26 14.25 -10.38
CA LEU A 103 -12.46 13.08 -11.25
C LEU A 103 -13.38 12.03 -10.62
N ILE A 104 -13.33 11.80 -9.31
CA ILE A 104 -14.21 10.79 -8.67
C ILE A 104 -15.70 11.14 -8.82
N GLY A 105 -16.04 12.42 -9.00
CA GLY A 105 -17.43 12.88 -9.15
C GLY A 105 -18.11 12.40 -10.43
N THR A 106 -17.35 11.89 -11.41
CA THR A 106 -17.86 11.39 -12.69
C THR A 106 -17.54 9.91 -12.94
N LEU A 107 -17.17 9.18 -11.89
CA LEU A 107 -17.03 7.72 -11.97
C LEU A 107 -18.37 7.07 -12.38
N PRO A 108 -18.34 5.97 -13.17
CA PRO A 108 -17.16 5.25 -13.63
C PRO A 108 -16.47 5.84 -14.86
N SER A 109 -17.05 6.84 -15.53
CA SER A 109 -16.56 7.33 -16.84
C SER A 109 -15.16 7.95 -16.81
N SER A 110 -14.73 8.47 -15.66
CA SER A 110 -13.42 9.09 -15.45
C SER A 110 -12.31 8.12 -15.02
N GLU A 111 -12.61 6.83 -14.87
CA GLU A 111 -11.69 5.85 -14.29
C GLU A 111 -10.34 5.81 -15.03
N SER A 112 -10.34 5.72 -16.37
CA SER A 112 -9.10 5.69 -17.16
C SER A 112 -8.23 6.92 -16.90
N ARG A 113 -8.86 8.09 -16.70
CA ARG A 113 -8.13 9.34 -16.40
C ARG A 113 -7.57 9.36 -14.97
N ILE A 114 -8.30 8.79 -14.01
CA ILE A 114 -7.80 8.60 -12.64
C ILE A 114 -6.57 7.70 -12.66
N ILE A 115 -6.63 6.59 -13.39
CA ILE A 115 -5.51 5.64 -13.49
C ILE A 115 -4.32 6.27 -14.22
N GLU A 116 -4.56 7.07 -15.26
CA GLU A 116 -3.50 7.81 -15.94
C GLU A 116 -2.78 8.77 -14.97
N LEU A 117 -3.54 9.52 -14.16
CA LEU A 117 -2.97 10.44 -13.16
C LEU A 117 -2.17 9.68 -12.09
N ILE A 118 -2.75 8.62 -11.52
CA ILE A 118 -2.10 7.76 -10.52
C ILE A 118 -0.85 7.10 -11.13
N GLY A 119 -0.95 6.60 -12.37
CA GLY A 119 0.13 5.95 -13.10
C GLY A 119 1.29 6.89 -13.37
N LYS A 120 1.03 8.15 -13.73
CA LYS A 120 2.06 9.18 -13.92
C LYS A 120 2.88 9.43 -12.65
N ILE A 121 2.25 9.40 -11.48
CA ILE A 121 2.94 9.59 -10.20
C ILE A 121 3.69 8.32 -9.83
N THR A 122 2.98 7.20 -9.77
CA THR A 122 3.51 5.91 -9.31
C THR A 122 4.65 5.43 -10.21
N MET A 123 4.42 5.40 -11.53
CA MET A 123 5.36 4.82 -12.50
C MET A 123 6.36 5.84 -13.06
N HIS A 124 6.53 6.99 -12.43
CA HIS A 124 7.64 7.88 -12.77
C HIS A 124 8.98 7.21 -12.38
N PRO A 125 10.01 7.17 -13.26
CA PRO A 125 11.29 6.50 -13.00
C PRO A 125 11.94 6.89 -11.66
N LYS A 126 12.00 8.20 -11.37
CA LYS A 126 12.49 8.71 -10.07
C LYS A 126 11.74 8.12 -8.88
N ILE A 127 10.42 7.98 -8.98
CA ILE A 127 9.59 7.45 -7.88
C ILE A 127 9.83 5.95 -7.71
N ARG A 128 9.94 5.17 -8.79
CA ARG A 128 10.29 3.74 -8.72
C ARG A 128 11.66 3.55 -8.06
N VAL A 129 12.68 4.32 -8.43
CA VAL A 129 14.02 4.25 -7.83
C VAL A 129 14.00 4.65 -6.35
N MET A 130 13.25 5.71 -5.99
CA MET A 130 13.06 6.10 -4.60
C MET A 130 12.39 5.00 -3.77
N GLN A 131 11.35 4.35 -4.29
CA GLN A 131 10.70 3.24 -3.60
C GLN A 131 11.63 2.05 -3.45
N LYS A 132 12.38 1.70 -4.48
CA LYS A 132 13.39 0.64 -4.43
C LYS A 132 14.43 0.89 -3.34
N LYS A 133 15.20 1.98 -3.46
CA LYS A 133 16.35 2.27 -2.59
C LYS A 133 15.94 2.69 -1.18
N GLY A 134 14.81 3.39 -1.05
CA GLY A 134 14.33 3.92 0.22
C GLY A 134 13.37 3.01 0.99
N ARG A 135 12.67 2.08 0.31
CA ARG A 135 11.71 1.17 0.92
C ARG A 135 12.06 -0.28 0.68
N PHE A 136 11.98 -0.76 -0.55
CA PHE A 136 12.05 -2.20 -0.83
C PHE A 136 13.36 -2.80 -0.32
N GLU A 137 14.51 -2.18 -0.59
CA GLU A 137 15.81 -2.65 -0.11
C GLU A 137 16.03 -2.54 1.41
N LYS A 138 15.21 -1.74 2.11
CA LYS A 138 15.42 -1.40 3.53
C LYS A 138 14.44 -2.12 4.46
N LEU A 139 13.21 -2.34 4.02
CA LEU A 139 12.15 -2.90 4.85
C LEU A 139 12.18 -4.43 4.82
N GLU A 140 12.09 -5.04 6.00
CA GLU A 140 12.40 -6.46 6.21
C GLU A 140 11.63 -7.44 5.33
N HIS A 141 10.31 -7.25 5.22
CA HIS A 141 9.45 -8.17 4.45
C HIS A 141 9.42 -7.86 2.95
N PHE A 142 9.98 -6.71 2.53
CA PHE A 142 10.02 -6.28 1.12
C PHE A 142 11.37 -6.59 0.47
N LYS A 143 12.48 -6.52 1.22
CA LYS A 143 13.86 -6.64 0.70
C LYS A 143 14.13 -7.91 -0.07
N ILE A 144 13.48 -9.00 0.31
CA ILE A 144 13.64 -10.31 -0.35
C ILE A 144 12.98 -10.32 -1.74
N PHE A 145 11.98 -9.47 -1.96
CA PHE A 145 11.25 -9.37 -3.22
C PHE A 145 11.80 -8.28 -4.13
N THR A 146 12.75 -7.45 -3.68
CA THR A 146 13.27 -6.30 -4.45
C THR A 146 13.64 -6.66 -5.89
N LYS A 147 14.38 -7.76 -6.11
CA LYS A 147 14.76 -8.18 -7.47
C LYS A 147 13.56 -8.55 -8.34
N LEU A 148 12.52 -9.14 -7.75
CA LEU A 148 11.29 -9.48 -8.47
C LEU A 148 10.44 -8.24 -8.75
N ILE A 149 10.41 -7.28 -7.82
CA ILE A 149 9.77 -5.97 -8.03
C ILE A 149 10.49 -5.20 -9.15
N ASP A 150 11.82 -5.24 -9.21
CA ASP A 150 12.61 -4.66 -10.30
C ASP A 150 12.30 -5.34 -11.64
N ALA A 151 12.23 -6.67 -11.67
CA ALA A 151 11.87 -7.43 -12.87
C ALA A 151 10.46 -7.07 -13.36
N ALA A 152 9.49 -6.92 -12.45
CA ALA A 152 8.16 -6.45 -12.79
C ALA A 152 8.15 -5.01 -13.29
N THR A 153 8.95 -4.14 -12.68
CA THR A 153 9.12 -2.73 -13.08
C THR A 153 9.68 -2.63 -14.50
N LEU A 154 10.72 -3.41 -14.81
CA LEU A 154 11.26 -3.50 -16.16
C LEU A 154 10.24 -4.07 -17.15
N SER A 155 9.50 -5.11 -16.76
CA SER A 155 8.45 -5.70 -17.60
C SER A 155 7.37 -4.67 -17.92
N TYR A 156 6.94 -3.88 -16.94
CA TYR A 156 6.01 -2.77 -17.15
C TYR A 156 6.56 -1.76 -18.16
N TYR A 157 7.78 -1.26 -17.95
CA TYR A 157 8.40 -0.31 -18.88
C TYR A 157 8.67 -0.89 -20.25
N ARG A 158 8.68 -2.21 -20.44
CA ARG A 158 8.79 -2.88 -21.74
C ARG A 158 7.44 -3.26 -22.34
N THR A 159 6.32 -2.78 -21.79
CA THR A 159 4.94 -3.14 -22.19
C THR A 159 4.57 -4.61 -22.00
N ASN A 160 5.39 -5.38 -21.28
CA ASN A 160 5.09 -6.77 -20.93
C ASN A 160 4.25 -6.83 -19.65
N PHE A 161 2.98 -6.43 -19.77
CA PHE A 161 2.06 -6.36 -18.64
C PHE A 161 1.70 -7.74 -18.07
N ILE A 162 1.77 -8.80 -18.87
CA ILE A 162 1.58 -10.19 -18.42
C ILE A 162 2.64 -10.56 -17.40
N SER A 163 3.92 -10.43 -17.77
CA SER A 163 5.03 -10.73 -16.86
C SER A 163 5.03 -9.81 -15.65
N CYS A 164 4.73 -8.52 -15.83
CA CYS A 164 4.61 -7.58 -14.73
C CYS A 164 3.56 -8.03 -13.71
N TYR A 165 2.33 -8.25 -14.16
CA TYR A 165 1.22 -8.60 -13.29
C TYR A 165 1.43 -9.94 -12.58
N LEU A 166 1.84 -10.98 -13.32
CA LEU A 166 2.08 -12.31 -12.76
C LEU A 166 3.28 -12.35 -11.81
N THR A 167 4.23 -11.43 -11.94
CA THR A 167 5.34 -11.28 -10.99
C THR A 167 4.89 -10.58 -9.71
N LEU A 168 4.08 -9.52 -9.80
CA LEU A 168 3.65 -8.72 -8.64
C LEU A 168 2.59 -9.41 -7.78
N LEU A 169 1.67 -10.18 -8.37
CA LEU A 169 0.64 -10.91 -7.64
C LEU A 169 1.18 -11.72 -6.44
N PRO A 170 2.12 -12.67 -6.63
CA PRO A 170 2.66 -13.44 -5.52
C PRO A 170 3.51 -12.61 -4.55
N ILE A 171 4.01 -11.43 -4.97
CA ILE A 171 4.76 -10.54 -4.07
C ILE A 171 3.85 -9.90 -3.03
N VAL A 172 2.63 -9.49 -3.41
CA VAL A 172 1.64 -8.95 -2.46
C VAL A 172 1.33 -10.00 -1.38
N GLU A 173 0.98 -11.22 -1.79
CA GLU A 173 0.72 -12.33 -0.88
C GLU A 173 1.95 -12.69 -0.04
N GLY A 174 3.10 -12.87 -0.69
CA GLY A 174 4.37 -13.25 -0.07
C GLY A 174 4.83 -12.25 0.98
N THR A 175 4.60 -10.96 0.74
CA THR A 175 4.88 -9.90 1.71
C THR A 175 3.96 -10.00 2.91
N ILE A 176 2.66 -10.17 2.70
CA ILE A 176 1.67 -10.28 3.79
C ILE A 176 1.96 -11.49 4.67
N ILE A 177 2.14 -12.68 4.10
CA ILE A 177 2.35 -13.90 4.91
C ILE A 177 3.63 -13.81 5.73
N ARG A 178 4.71 -13.25 5.18
CA ARG A 178 5.96 -13.06 5.94
C ARG A 178 5.82 -12.01 7.03
N TRP A 179 5.03 -10.97 6.78
CA TRP A 179 4.68 -9.98 7.79
C TRP A 179 3.77 -10.56 8.88
N MET A 180 3.03 -11.64 8.60
CA MET A 180 2.34 -12.44 9.62
C MET A 180 3.29 -13.36 10.42
N GLY A 181 4.57 -13.42 10.07
CA GLY A 181 5.58 -14.26 10.72
C GLY A 181 5.86 -15.59 10.00
N TYR A 182 5.23 -15.87 8.85
CA TYR A 182 5.44 -17.13 8.14
C TYR A 182 6.88 -17.33 7.68
N SER A 183 7.46 -18.45 8.10
CA SER A 183 8.69 -19.02 7.56
C SER A 183 8.43 -20.25 6.68
N GLU A 184 9.36 -20.59 5.78
CA GLU A 184 9.21 -21.70 4.82
C GLU A 184 9.07 -23.09 5.48
N THR A 185 9.36 -23.18 6.77
CA THR A 185 9.25 -24.38 7.60
C THR A 185 7.92 -24.50 8.35
N GLU A 186 7.08 -23.48 8.30
CA GLU A 186 5.81 -23.43 9.04
C GLU A 186 4.61 -23.72 8.14
N THR A 187 3.44 -23.87 8.75
CA THR A 187 2.19 -23.97 8.00
C THR A 187 1.80 -22.59 7.47
N LYS A 188 1.47 -22.51 6.17
CA LYS A 188 1.06 -21.27 5.54
C LYS A 188 -0.22 -20.73 6.21
N PRO A 189 -0.32 -19.42 6.50
CA PRO A 189 -1.54 -18.84 7.02
C PRO A 189 -2.74 -19.13 6.14
N GLU A 190 -3.89 -19.36 6.77
CA GLU A 190 -5.13 -19.62 6.06
C GLU A 190 -5.58 -18.38 5.30
N PHE A 191 -6.26 -18.59 4.18
CA PHE A 191 -6.70 -17.52 3.29
C PHE A 191 -7.50 -16.42 4.02
N GLU A 192 -8.35 -16.82 4.95
CA GLU A 192 -9.20 -15.91 5.71
C GLU A 192 -8.41 -15.10 6.75
N GLU A 193 -7.26 -15.58 7.20
CA GLU A 193 -6.34 -14.82 8.05
C GLU A 193 -5.63 -13.73 7.25
N ILE A 194 -5.19 -14.07 6.02
CA ILE A 194 -4.58 -13.11 5.08
C ILE A 194 -5.58 -12.00 4.77
N ARG A 195 -6.86 -12.33 4.52
CA ARG A 195 -7.92 -11.34 4.27
C ARG A 195 -8.17 -10.38 5.43
N LYS A 196 -7.97 -10.82 6.67
CA LYS A 196 -8.15 -9.99 7.88
C LYS A 196 -6.87 -9.23 8.26
N PHE A 197 -5.80 -9.35 7.47
CA PHE A 197 -4.49 -8.83 7.82
C PHE A 197 -4.50 -7.32 8.11
N PHE A 198 -5.05 -6.50 7.22
CA PHE A 198 -5.09 -5.05 7.41
C PHE A 198 -6.14 -4.65 8.45
N LYS A 199 -7.34 -5.26 8.43
CA LYS A 199 -8.36 -5.06 9.48
C LYS A 199 -7.84 -5.27 10.89
N ASN A 200 -6.93 -6.22 11.09
CA ASN A 200 -6.37 -6.56 12.40
C ASN A 200 -5.03 -5.87 12.69
N SER A 201 -4.65 -4.82 11.97
CA SER A 201 -3.36 -4.14 12.14
C SER A 201 -3.11 -3.61 13.55
N PHE A 202 -4.17 -3.22 14.27
CA PHE A 202 -4.10 -2.80 15.67
C PHE A 202 -3.53 -3.88 16.60
N LEU A 203 -3.60 -5.16 16.24
CA LEU A 203 -3.00 -6.25 17.01
C LEU A 203 -1.47 -6.24 16.91
N ARG A 204 -0.94 -5.85 15.75
CA ARG A 204 0.51 -5.79 15.47
C ARG A 204 1.13 -4.51 16.01
N GLN A 205 0.43 -3.38 15.83
CA GLN A 205 0.87 -2.08 16.34
C GLN A 205 -0.34 -1.23 16.75
N PRO A 206 -0.70 -1.19 18.05
CA PRO A 206 -1.80 -0.35 18.54
C PRO A 206 -1.50 1.15 18.45
N CYS A 207 -0.23 1.56 18.46
CA CYS A 207 0.19 2.97 18.46
C CYS A 207 1.16 3.26 17.30
N PRO A 208 0.71 3.17 16.03
CA PRO A 208 1.57 3.36 14.86
C PRO A 208 1.97 4.83 14.73
N ARG A 209 3.10 5.10 14.06
CA ARG A 209 3.48 6.47 13.73
C ARG A 209 2.48 7.05 12.72
N ASN A 210 2.11 8.33 12.88
CA ASN A 210 1.14 9.00 12.01
C ASN A 210 -0.18 8.22 11.85
N VAL A 211 -0.81 7.91 12.99
CA VAL A 211 -2.00 7.05 13.06
C VAL A 211 -3.17 7.52 12.18
N LEU A 212 -3.25 8.84 11.90
CA LEU A 212 -4.26 9.43 11.03
C LEU A 212 -4.17 8.90 9.59
N PHE A 213 -2.98 8.97 8.98
CA PHE A 213 -2.75 8.44 7.63
C PHE A 213 -2.65 6.92 7.60
N PHE A 214 -2.10 6.31 8.66
CA PHE A 214 -2.14 4.86 8.82
C PHE A 214 -3.57 4.31 8.74
N ASN A 215 -4.52 4.95 9.41
CA ASN A 215 -5.93 4.55 9.38
C ASN A 215 -6.54 4.65 7.97
N ILE A 216 -6.17 5.65 7.18
CA ILE A 216 -6.60 5.79 5.78
C ILE A 216 -6.11 4.60 4.96
N TYR A 217 -4.80 4.35 5.00
CA TYR A 217 -4.18 3.31 4.18
C TYR A 217 -4.62 1.91 4.58
N ILE A 218 -4.73 1.62 5.88
CA ILE A 218 -5.23 0.33 6.36
C ILE A 218 -6.65 0.06 5.85
N LYS A 219 -7.57 1.02 5.97
CA LYS A 219 -8.96 0.82 5.54
C LYS A 219 -9.06 0.55 4.04
N ALA A 220 -8.31 1.31 3.25
CA ALA A 220 -8.37 1.19 1.81
C ALA A 220 -7.66 -0.10 1.32
N CYS A 221 -6.52 -0.47 1.92
CA CYS A 221 -5.90 -1.78 1.66
C CYS A 221 -6.79 -2.95 2.09
N ASP A 222 -7.45 -2.87 3.25
CA ASP A 222 -8.39 -3.91 3.72
C ASP A 222 -9.54 -4.11 2.73
N LYS A 223 -10.12 -3.01 2.24
CA LYS A 223 -11.19 -3.03 1.24
C LYS A 223 -10.71 -3.67 -0.07
N ILE A 224 -9.58 -3.22 -0.62
CA ILE A 224 -9.02 -3.78 -1.87
C ILE A 224 -8.73 -5.28 -1.71
N LEU A 225 -8.18 -5.66 -0.56
CA LEU A 225 -7.83 -7.05 -0.28
C LEU A 225 -9.07 -7.95 -0.26
N ASN A 226 -10.13 -7.50 0.39
CA ASN A 226 -11.34 -8.30 0.60
C ASN A 226 -12.32 -8.27 -0.58
N GLU A 227 -12.45 -7.15 -1.28
CA GLU A 227 -13.46 -6.93 -2.31
C GLU A 227 -12.93 -7.16 -3.73
N HIS A 228 -11.62 -7.18 -3.90
CA HIS A 228 -10.99 -7.38 -5.21
C HIS A 228 -9.96 -8.50 -5.19
N PHE A 229 -8.85 -8.32 -4.49
CA PHE A 229 -7.66 -9.17 -4.62
C PHE A 229 -7.90 -10.62 -4.19
N TYR A 230 -8.57 -10.82 -3.05
CA TYR A 230 -8.94 -12.11 -2.47
C TYR A 230 -10.46 -12.32 -2.42
N LYS A 231 -11.22 -11.68 -3.31
CA LYS A 231 -12.66 -11.92 -3.42
C LYS A 231 -12.91 -13.41 -3.73
N PRO A 232 -13.75 -14.13 -2.97
CA PRO A 232 -14.12 -15.50 -3.30
C PRO A 232 -14.82 -15.57 -4.67
N THR A 233 -14.37 -16.47 -5.54
CA THR A 233 -14.87 -16.64 -6.92
C THR A 233 -16.30 -17.15 -7.00
N SER A 234 -16.84 -17.71 -5.90
CA SER A 234 -18.25 -18.09 -5.79
C SER A 234 -19.20 -16.88 -5.74
N ASN A 235 -18.69 -15.68 -5.45
CA ASN A 235 -19.50 -14.47 -5.25
C ASN A 235 -18.98 -13.28 -6.06
N GLY A 236 -19.42 -13.19 -7.33
CA GLY A 236 -19.29 -11.98 -8.17
C GLY A 236 -17.92 -11.74 -8.80
N ASN A 237 -17.84 -10.73 -9.69
CA ASN A 237 -16.62 -10.34 -10.38
C ASN A 237 -15.85 -9.29 -9.55
N SER A 238 -14.51 -9.39 -9.52
CA SER A 238 -13.66 -8.30 -9.04
C SER A 238 -13.56 -7.19 -10.07
N TYR A 239 -13.13 -6.00 -9.66
CA TYR A 239 -12.96 -4.88 -10.57
C TYR A 239 -11.95 -5.23 -11.68
N ALA A 240 -12.33 -5.12 -12.95
CA ALA A 240 -11.46 -5.38 -14.11
C ALA A 240 -10.62 -6.68 -14.00
N ASN A 241 -11.21 -7.77 -13.48
CA ASN A 241 -10.53 -9.05 -13.21
C ASN A 241 -9.31 -8.95 -12.29
N PHE A 242 -9.21 -7.89 -11.47
CA PHE A 242 -8.18 -7.67 -10.46
C PHE A 242 -8.40 -8.59 -9.25
N ASN A 243 -8.15 -9.87 -9.44
CA ASN A 243 -8.30 -10.92 -8.44
C ASN A 243 -7.26 -12.01 -8.67
N ARG A 244 -6.57 -12.40 -7.60
CA ARG A 244 -5.50 -13.40 -7.64
C ARG A 244 -5.99 -14.77 -8.16
N HIS A 245 -7.14 -15.20 -7.66
CA HIS A 245 -7.71 -16.50 -7.98
C HIS A 245 -8.26 -16.54 -9.41
N VAL A 246 -8.82 -15.42 -9.89
CA VAL A 246 -9.24 -15.25 -11.29
C VAL A 246 -8.03 -15.25 -12.21
N ALA A 247 -6.98 -14.48 -11.91
CA ALA A 247 -5.76 -14.45 -12.73
C ALA A 247 -5.08 -15.81 -12.84
N SER A 248 -5.18 -16.64 -11.80
CA SER A 248 -4.63 -18.01 -11.80
C SER A 248 -5.45 -18.99 -12.66
N HIS A 249 -6.76 -18.77 -12.83
CA HIS A 249 -7.63 -19.62 -13.66
C HIS A 249 -7.82 -19.11 -15.09
N ILE A 250 -7.69 -17.80 -15.28
CA ILE A 250 -7.81 -17.14 -16.58
C ILE A 250 -6.41 -17.00 -17.22
N LEU A 251 -5.46 -17.88 -16.91
CA LEU A 251 -4.14 -17.88 -17.59
C LEU A 251 -4.25 -18.10 -19.11
N ASN A 252 -5.39 -18.59 -19.60
CA ASN A 252 -5.70 -18.74 -21.01
C ASN A 252 -6.23 -17.46 -21.67
N ASP A 253 -6.53 -16.41 -20.91
CA ASP A 253 -7.02 -15.12 -21.42
C ASP A 253 -6.31 -13.95 -20.73
N ASN A 254 -5.70 -13.07 -21.52
CA ASN A 254 -4.85 -11.99 -21.03
C ASN A 254 -5.63 -10.78 -20.52
N GLN A 255 -6.95 -10.85 -20.39
CA GLN A 255 -7.81 -9.77 -19.88
C GLN A 255 -7.40 -9.18 -18.52
N PHE A 256 -6.73 -9.94 -17.67
CA PHE A 256 -6.27 -9.45 -16.36
C PHE A 256 -4.95 -8.65 -16.45
N ALA A 257 -4.14 -8.90 -17.47
CA ALA A 257 -2.77 -8.44 -17.61
C ALA A 257 -2.69 -7.08 -18.31
N THR A 258 -3.40 -6.08 -17.80
CA THR A 258 -3.43 -4.72 -18.39
C THR A 258 -2.48 -3.77 -17.68
N LYS A 259 -2.15 -2.66 -18.33
CA LYS A 259 -1.40 -1.54 -17.74
C LYS A 259 -2.04 -1.06 -16.44
N GLU A 260 -3.35 -0.87 -16.46
CA GLU A 260 -4.14 -0.37 -15.34
C GLU A 260 -4.02 -1.30 -14.12
N ASN A 261 -4.15 -2.61 -14.35
CA ASN A 261 -4.01 -3.61 -13.29
C ASN A 261 -2.57 -3.70 -12.76
N CYS A 262 -1.55 -3.47 -13.59
CA CYS A 262 -0.18 -3.33 -13.10
C CYS A 262 -0.01 -2.09 -12.21
N ILE A 263 -0.59 -0.95 -12.60
CA ILE A 263 -0.56 0.29 -11.79
C ILE A 263 -1.22 0.05 -10.43
N ARG A 264 -2.37 -0.63 -10.39
CA ARG A 264 -3.05 -1.00 -9.14
C ARG A 264 -2.15 -1.82 -8.21
N LEU A 265 -1.42 -2.82 -8.73
CA LEU A 265 -0.48 -3.62 -7.92
C LEU A 265 0.69 -2.78 -7.40
N PHE A 266 1.28 -1.92 -8.23
CA PHE A 266 2.38 -1.05 -7.79
C PHE A 266 1.93 -0.08 -6.69
N VAL A 267 0.77 0.57 -6.85
CA VAL A 267 0.23 1.46 -5.82
C VAL A 267 -0.05 0.69 -4.53
N LEU A 268 -0.63 -0.51 -4.63
CA LEU A 268 -0.89 -1.34 -3.46
C LEU A 268 0.40 -1.69 -2.71
N ILE A 269 1.43 -2.18 -3.40
CA ILE A 269 2.72 -2.53 -2.80
C ILE A 269 3.39 -1.29 -2.18
N ASP A 270 3.36 -0.16 -2.88
CA ASP A 270 3.87 1.10 -2.36
C ASP A 270 3.19 1.45 -1.03
N ILE A 271 1.86 1.45 -0.98
CA ILE A 271 1.08 1.77 0.23
C ILE A 271 1.36 0.77 1.35
N MET A 272 1.53 -0.51 1.02
CA MET A 272 1.96 -1.51 2.01
C MET A 272 3.29 -1.15 2.67
N THR A 273 4.26 -0.57 1.94
CA THR A 273 5.52 -0.09 2.55
C THR A 273 5.31 1.07 3.51
N GLU A 274 4.36 1.96 3.22
CA GLU A 274 4.04 3.11 4.09
C GLU A 274 3.36 2.65 5.38
N ILE A 275 2.42 1.70 5.27
CA ILE A 275 1.80 1.04 6.43
C ILE A 275 2.89 0.37 7.28
N TYR A 276 3.79 -0.40 6.65
CA TYR A 276 4.88 -1.08 7.36
C TYR A 276 5.77 -0.11 8.11
N LEU A 277 6.16 1.00 7.47
CA LEU A 277 6.95 2.04 8.11
C LEU A 277 6.26 2.62 9.36
N TYR A 278 4.96 2.86 9.28
CA TYR A 278 4.18 3.37 10.41
C TYR A 278 4.08 2.36 11.54
N GLU A 279 3.97 1.07 11.23
CA GLU A 279 3.96 0.00 12.25
C GLU A 279 5.30 -0.15 12.96
N THR A 280 6.41 -0.15 12.20
CA THR A 280 7.76 -0.35 12.75
C THR A 280 8.39 0.92 13.30
N LYS A 281 7.79 2.08 13.03
CA LYS A 281 8.32 3.41 13.38
C LYS A 281 9.74 3.65 12.84
N SER A 282 10.12 2.95 11.78
CA SER A 282 11.43 3.09 11.16
C SER A 282 11.59 4.45 10.48
N ILE A 283 12.83 4.83 10.20
CA ILE A 283 13.15 6.05 9.45
C ILE A 283 12.76 5.84 7.99
N ASP A 284 12.21 6.87 7.36
CA ASP A 284 12.00 6.86 5.91
C ASP A 284 13.32 7.17 5.20
N HIS A 285 13.98 6.12 4.71
CA HIS A 285 15.27 6.23 4.03
C HIS A 285 15.19 7.00 2.71
N ARG A 286 14.00 7.27 2.15
CA ARG A 286 13.86 8.11 0.95
C ARG A 286 14.37 9.53 1.17
N PHE A 287 14.28 10.05 2.40
CA PHE A 287 14.79 11.40 2.73
C PHE A 287 16.31 11.48 2.79
N ASN A 288 17.00 10.35 2.80
CA ASN A 288 18.47 10.29 2.85
C ASN A 288 19.10 10.00 1.48
N LEU A 289 18.29 9.81 0.43
CA LEU A 289 18.78 9.50 -0.91
C LEU A 289 19.29 10.77 -1.59
N THR A 290 20.50 10.73 -2.14
CA THR A 290 21.01 11.80 -2.98
C THR A 290 20.66 11.57 -4.45
N ASN A 291 20.75 12.63 -5.27
CA ASN A 291 20.49 12.49 -6.70
C ASN A 291 21.55 11.59 -7.37
N GLU A 292 22.80 11.66 -6.91
CA GLU A 292 23.91 10.84 -7.42
C GLU A 292 23.66 9.35 -7.19
N GLU A 293 23.14 8.96 -6.02
CA GLU A 293 22.82 7.56 -5.70
C GLU A 293 21.69 6.98 -6.56
N MET A 294 20.86 7.84 -7.17
CA MET A 294 19.69 7.46 -7.95
C MET A 294 19.89 7.62 -9.47
N ALA A 295 20.82 8.46 -9.91
CA ALA A 295 20.93 8.92 -11.31
C ALA A 295 21.00 7.76 -12.31
N ASP A 296 21.93 6.83 -12.11
CA ASP A 296 22.18 5.72 -13.04
C ASP A 296 20.92 4.85 -13.24
N GLU A 297 20.21 4.52 -12.15
CA GLU A 297 19.01 3.68 -12.23
C GLU A 297 17.82 4.44 -12.83
N ILE A 298 17.71 5.75 -12.57
CA ILE A 298 16.69 6.59 -13.22
C ILE A 298 16.92 6.61 -14.72
N GLU A 299 18.16 6.79 -15.17
CA GLU A 299 18.53 6.77 -16.57
C GLU A 299 18.22 5.42 -17.20
N LEU A 300 18.60 4.31 -16.57
CA LEU A 300 18.31 2.96 -17.08
C LEU A 300 16.81 2.71 -17.30
N LEU A 301 15.96 3.11 -16.35
CA LEU A 301 14.51 2.98 -16.49
C LEU A 301 13.95 3.89 -17.60
N ALA A 302 14.44 5.13 -17.68
CA ALA A 302 14.05 6.07 -18.73
C ALA A 302 14.45 5.58 -20.12
N THR A 303 15.68 5.07 -20.29
CA THR A 303 16.16 4.48 -21.54
C THR A 303 15.37 3.23 -21.92
N THR A 304 15.00 2.39 -20.94
CA THR A 304 14.13 1.23 -21.18
C THR A 304 12.78 1.66 -21.74
N MET A 305 12.16 2.69 -21.14
CA MET A 305 10.89 3.25 -21.60
C MET A 305 11.00 3.83 -23.02
N ILE A 306 12.04 4.63 -23.30
CA ILE A 306 12.32 5.20 -24.64
C ILE A 306 12.63 4.10 -25.66
N GLY A 307 13.16 2.97 -25.22
CA GLY A 307 13.42 1.80 -26.06
C GLY A 307 12.19 1.32 -26.82
N ASN A 308 10.98 1.46 -26.25
CA ASN A 308 9.73 1.11 -26.93
C ASN A 308 9.34 2.08 -28.07
N CYS A 309 10.06 3.18 -28.27
CA CYS A 309 9.93 3.95 -29.51
C CYS A 309 10.45 3.15 -30.72
N LYS A 310 11.20 2.06 -30.49
CA LYS A 310 11.66 1.12 -31.51
C LYS A 310 10.83 -0.17 -31.43
N LYS A 311 10.86 -0.95 -32.51
CA LYS A 311 10.23 -2.28 -32.54
C LYS A 311 10.97 -3.22 -31.57
N SER A 312 10.32 -3.62 -30.49
CA SER A 312 10.87 -4.52 -29.47
C SER A 312 10.39 -5.96 -29.71
N PRO A 313 11.05 -6.97 -29.12
CA PRO A 313 10.53 -8.33 -29.12
C PRO A 313 9.11 -8.41 -28.55
N GLU A 314 8.79 -7.62 -27.52
CA GLU A 314 7.45 -7.53 -26.95
C GLU A 314 6.42 -7.05 -27.99
N HIS A 315 6.74 -6.02 -28.79
CA HIS A 315 5.83 -5.55 -29.83
C HIS A 315 5.56 -6.62 -30.89
N GLU A 316 6.58 -7.42 -31.25
CA GLU A 316 6.43 -8.47 -32.28
C GLU A 316 5.73 -9.72 -31.76
N LEU A 317 6.05 -10.15 -30.54
CA LEU A 317 5.57 -11.43 -29.99
C LEU A 317 4.27 -11.27 -29.20
N LEU A 318 4.07 -10.14 -28.54
CA LEU A 318 2.92 -9.88 -27.67
C LEU A 318 1.93 -8.86 -28.28
N GLY A 319 2.30 -8.23 -29.40
CA GLY A 319 1.44 -7.26 -30.10
C GLY A 319 1.27 -5.93 -29.38
N THR A 320 2.15 -5.60 -28.44
CA THR A 320 2.10 -4.35 -27.68
C THR A 320 2.71 -3.18 -28.45
N SER A 321 2.52 -1.95 -27.96
CA SER A 321 3.05 -0.73 -28.56
C SER A 321 3.40 0.34 -27.53
N ILE A 322 4.18 1.35 -27.94
CA ILE A 322 4.45 2.53 -27.11
C ILE A 322 3.18 3.26 -26.66
N ASN A 323 2.12 3.21 -27.47
CA ASN A 323 0.84 3.84 -27.14
C ASN A 323 0.22 3.21 -25.89
N ASP A 324 0.59 1.97 -25.56
CA ASP A 324 0.12 1.32 -24.36
C ASP A 324 0.74 1.97 -23.10
N LEU A 325 1.90 2.64 -23.19
CA LEU A 325 2.49 3.39 -22.09
C LEU A 325 2.00 4.83 -21.98
N MET A 326 1.57 5.44 -23.09
CA MET A 326 1.04 6.82 -23.13
C MET A 326 -0.34 6.96 -22.47
#